data_AF-A0A969QI66-F1
#
_entry.id   AF-A0A969QI66-F1
#
_cell.length_a   1.000
_cell.length_b   1.000
_cell.length_c   1.000
_cell.angle_alpha   90.00
_cell.angle_beta   90.00
_cell.angle_gamma   90.00
#
_symmetry.space_group_name_H-M   'P 1'
#
loop_
_entity.id
_entity.type
_entity.pdbx_description
1 polymer ?
#
loop_
_entity_poly.entity_id
_entity_poly.type
_entity_poly.pdbx_seq_one_letter_code
_entity_poly.pdbx_strand_id
1 'polypeptide(L)'
;MPFLFDRIVDEQVLSAGITQQIYGPFRVGIQTALNLDTGRQIDTTYSLEYKRRAYSLSFSFSPVREAAAVSLQISDFNWTGDPGRFSGLGADTVDGGVRTRN
;
A
#
# COMPACT_ATOMS: atom_id res chain seq x y z
N MET A 1 48.03 14.90 -10.15
CA MET A 1 47.04 15.12 -9.08
C MET A 1 46.30 13.80 -8.92
N PRO A 2 46.43 13.05 -7.82
CA PRO A 2 45.77 11.75 -7.71
C PRO A 2 44.31 11.97 -7.29
N PHE A 3 43.41 11.39 -8.06
CA PHE A 3 41.99 11.33 -7.75
C PHE A 3 41.80 10.38 -6.57
N LEU A 4 41.37 10.92 -5.43
CA LEU A 4 40.77 10.11 -4.37
C LEU A 4 39.38 9.76 -4.88
N PHE A 5 39.25 8.58 -5.49
CA PHE A 5 37.94 7.96 -5.65
C PHE A 5 37.36 7.85 -4.25
N ASP A 6 36.44 8.76 -3.96
CA ASP A 6 35.69 8.82 -2.72
C ASP A 6 35.08 7.45 -2.47
N ARG A 7 35.34 6.93 -1.29
CA ARG A 7 35.07 5.54 -0.96
C ARG A 7 33.55 5.41 -0.96
N ILE A 8 32.98 4.71 -1.95
CA ILE A 8 31.61 4.23 -1.90
C ILE A 8 31.56 3.32 -0.67
N VAL A 9 31.14 3.89 0.46
CA VAL A 9 30.76 3.14 1.65
C VAL A 9 29.49 2.42 1.23
N ASP A 10 29.64 1.20 0.73
CA ASP A 10 28.51 0.29 0.51
C ASP A 10 27.92 0.01 1.89
N GLU A 11 26.93 0.82 2.29
CA GLU A 11 26.17 0.57 3.51
C GLU A 11 25.46 -0.77 3.36
N GLN A 12 26.01 -1.80 4.01
CA GLN A 12 25.43 -3.13 4.00
C GLN A 12 24.22 -3.17 4.93
N VAL A 13 23.03 -2.91 4.38
CA VAL A 13 21.76 -2.98 5.12
C VAL A 13 21.18 -4.39 5.04
N LEU A 14 21.11 -5.08 6.17
CA LEU A 14 20.37 -6.34 6.31
C LEU A 14 18.94 -6.03 6.76
N SER A 15 17.95 -6.43 5.97
CA SER A 15 16.55 -6.35 6.37
C SER A 15 15.96 -7.75 6.57
N ALA A 16 15.19 -7.91 7.64
CA ALA A 16 14.45 -9.12 7.94
C ALA A 16 13.02 -8.70 8.29
N GLY A 17 12.04 -9.38 7.71
CA GLY A 17 10.64 -9.10 7.99
C GLY A 17 9.80 -10.36 7.96
N ILE A 18 8.80 -10.40 8.81
CA ILE A 18 7.78 -11.44 8.81
C ILE A 18 6.41 -10.78 8.84
N THR A 19 5.55 -11.22 7.92
CA THR A 19 4.15 -10.82 7.86
C THR A 19 3.29 -12.05 7.97
N GLN A 20 2.45 -12.11 8.99
CA GLN A 20 1.54 -13.21 9.23
C GLN A 20 0.09 -12.75 9.14
N GLN A 21 -0.71 -13.57 8.46
CA GLN A 21 -2.15 -13.41 8.44
C GLN A 21 -2.70 -13.99 9.74
N ILE A 22 -3.27 -13.13 10.59
CA ILE A 22 -3.80 -13.56 11.89
C ILE A 22 -5.21 -14.10 11.72
N TYR A 23 -6.07 -13.36 11.03
CA TYR A 23 -7.46 -13.73 10.88
C TYR A 23 -8.14 -13.02 9.71
N GLY A 24 -8.67 -13.79 8.77
CA GLY A 24 -9.44 -13.29 7.63
C GLY A 24 -8.73 -12.13 6.91
N PRO A 25 -9.32 -10.92 6.84
CA PRO A 25 -8.73 -9.75 6.18
C PRO A 25 -7.57 -9.07 6.94
N PHE A 26 -7.25 -9.49 8.17
CA PHE A 26 -6.22 -8.88 9.00
C PHE A 26 -4.85 -9.56 8.86
N ARG A 27 -3.81 -8.75 8.69
CA ARG A 27 -2.40 -9.16 8.65
C ARG A 27 -1.59 -8.28 9.58
N VAL A 28 -0.60 -8.88 10.23
CA VAL A 28 0.37 -8.16 11.05
C VAL A 28 1.75 -8.47 10.53
N GLY A 29 2.57 -7.44 10.43
CA GLY A 29 3.96 -7.55 10.04
C GLY A 29 4.89 -6.89 11.05
N ILE A 30 6.09 -7.43 11.13
CA ILE A 30 7.22 -6.76 11.77
C ILE A 30 8.39 -6.84 10.80
N GLN A 31 9.05 -5.71 10.59
CA GLN A 31 10.19 -5.58 9.71
C GLN A 31 11.31 -4.84 10.45
N THR A 32 12.48 -5.46 10.54
CA THR A 32 13.68 -4.89 11.14
C THR A 32 14.74 -4.70 10.07
N ALA A 33 15.42 -3.56 10.08
CA ALA A 33 16.58 -3.27 9.25
C ALA A 33 17.78 -2.93 10.14
N LEU A 34 18.93 -3.57 9.87
CA LEU A 34 20.18 -3.44 10.61
C LEU A 34 21.30 -3.03 9.65
N ASN A 35 22.21 -2.15 10.08
CA ASN A 35 23.41 -1.83 9.31
C ASN A 35 24.52 -2.79 9.76
N LEU A 36 25.05 -3.59 8.83
CA LEU A 36 26.12 -4.55 9.10
C LEU A 36 27.49 -3.87 9.29
N ASP A 37 27.68 -2.63 8.85
CA ASP A 37 28.95 -1.89 9.06
C ASP A 37 29.11 -1.37 10.49
N THR A 38 28.02 -0.96 11.15
CA THR A 38 28.06 -0.38 12.50
C THR A 38 27.44 -1.27 13.57
N GLY A 39 26.77 -2.36 13.17
CA GLY A 39 26.00 -3.23 14.07
C GLY A 39 24.80 -2.55 14.72
N ARG A 40 24.43 -1.34 14.27
CA ARG A 40 23.31 -0.58 14.84
C ARG A 40 22.01 -0.91 14.10
N GLN A 41 20.93 -0.99 14.87
CA GLN A 41 19.58 -1.13 14.34
C GLN A 41 19.21 0.18 13.62
N ILE A 42 19.05 0.09 12.30
CA ILE A 42 18.67 1.25 11.47
C ILE A 42 17.20 1.55 11.70
N ASP A 43 16.36 0.51 11.71
CA ASP A 43 14.93 0.69 11.82
C ASP A 43 14.20 -0.58 12.28
N THR A 44 13.03 -0.40 12.88
CA THR A 44 12.09 -1.49 13.15
C THR A 44 10.68 -0.98 12.96
N THR A 45 10.01 -1.45 11.92
CA THR A 45 8.66 -1.07 11.57
C THR A 45 7.69 -2.19 11.93
N TYR A 46 6.71 -1.87 12.77
CA TYR A 46 5.54 -2.70 13.03
C TYR A 46 4.43 -2.30 12.07
N SER A 47 3.75 -3.26 11.47
CA SER A 47 2.65 -3.01 10.53
C SER A 47 1.40 -3.83 10.85
N LEU A 48 0.24 -3.21 10.67
CA LEU A 48 -1.07 -3.84 10.74
C LEU A 48 -1.82 -3.47 9.48
N GLU A 49 -2.28 -4.47 8.73
CA GLU A 49 -3.01 -4.30 7.48
C GLU A 49 -4.38 -4.97 7.60
N TYR A 50 -5.40 -4.25 7.18
CA TYR A 50 -6.76 -4.74 7.01
C TYR A 50 -7.15 -4.60 5.54
N LYS A 51 -7.31 -5.72 4.84
CA LYS A 51 -7.59 -5.75 3.40
C LYS A 51 -8.93 -6.40 3.11
N ARG A 52 -9.85 -5.63 2.52
CA ARG A 52 -11.13 -6.11 1.96
C ARG A 52 -11.15 -6.00 0.43
N ARG A 53 -12.30 -6.31 -0.19
CA ARG A 53 -12.46 -6.36 -1.66
C ARG A 53 -12.29 -5.00 -2.33
N ALA A 54 -12.78 -3.92 -1.72
CA ALA A 54 -12.82 -2.59 -2.31
C ALA A 54 -11.96 -1.56 -1.57
N TYR A 55 -11.34 -1.93 -0.44
CA TYR A 55 -10.50 -1.01 0.32
C TYR A 55 -9.47 -1.76 1.17
N SER A 56 -8.37 -1.08 1.47
CA SER A 56 -7.37 -1.49 2.45
C SER A 56 -7.07 -0.34 3.40
N LEU A 57 -6.85 -0.69 4.66
CA LEU A 57 -6.38 0.23 5.69
C LEU A 57 -5.11 -0.38 6.26
N SER A 58 -4.00 0.36 6.24
CA SER A 58 -2.76 -0.06 6.88
C SER A 58 -2.28 0.97 7.88
N PHE A 59 -1.69 0.47 8.95
CA PHE A 59 -1.04 1.24 9.99
C PHE A 59 0.40 0.72 10.09
N SER A 60 1.37 1.62 10.17
CA SER A 60 2.76 1.27 10.40
C SER A 60 3.42 2.21 11.38
N PHE A 61 4.21 1.69 12.30
CA PHE A 61 4.90 2.46 13.33
C PHE A 61 6.36 2.02 13.44
N SER A 62 7.28 2.98 13.41
CA SER A 62 8.69 2.78 13.77
C SER A 62 9.00 3.47 15.09
N PRO A 63 9.34 2.73 16.16
CA PRO A 63 9.80 3.33 17.40
C PRO A 63 11.18 3.95 17.26
N VAL A 64 12.03 3.41 16.37
CA VAL A 64 13.39 3.92 16.15
C VAL A 64 13.36 5.32 15.53
N ARG A 65 12.41 5.57 14.62
CA ARG A 65 12.20 6.87 13.98
C ARG A 65 11.13 7.72 14.67
N GLU A 66 10.51 7.20 15.72
CA GLU A 66 9.34 7.79 16.41
C GLU A 66 8.23 8.22 15.43
N ALA A 67 8.06 7.46 14.34
CA ALA A 67 7.20 7.83 13.24
C ALA A 67 6.07 6.80 13.08
N ALA A 68 4.85 7.29 12.85
CA ALA A 68 3.70 6.48 12.49
C ALA A 68 3.15 6.92 11.14
N ALA A 69 2.64 5.98 10.36
CA ALA A 69 1.93 6.22 9.12
C ALA A 69 0.63 5.43 9.09
N VAL A 70 -0.40 6.06 8.53
CA VAL A 70 -1.70 5.44 8.27
C VAL A 70 -1.97 5.59 6.78
N SER A 71 -2.31 4.49 6.12
CA SER A 71 -2.65 4.50 4.70
C SER A 71 -4.04 3.94 4.49
N LEU A 72 -4.88 4.69 3.78
CA LEU A 72 -6.17 4.24 3.30
C LEU A 72 -6.11 4.13 1.79
N GLN A 73 -6.34 2.93 1.27
CA GLN A 73 -6.45 2.67 -0.16
C GLN A 73 -7.88 2.28 -0.48
N ILE A 74 -8.49 2.94 -1.47
CA ILE A 74 -9.82 2.57 -1.98
C ILE A 74 -9.63 2.13 -3.42
N SER A 75 -10.05 0.90 -3.72
CA SER A 75 -10.04 0.34 -5.08
C SER A 75 -11.40 0.60 -5.73
N ASP A 76 -11.40 0.87 -7.04
CA ASP A 76 -12.60 1.23 -7.84
C ASP A 76 -13.23 2.60 -7.51
N PHE A 77 -12.46 3.52 -6.92
CA PHE A 77 -12.94 4.88 -6.72
C PHE A 77 -12.89 5.67 -8.03
N ASN A 78 -14.06 6.02 -8.56
CA ASN A 78 -14.21 6.86 -9.74
C ASN A 78 -14.84 8.22 -9.37
N TRP A 79 -14.05 9.29 -9.36
CA TRP A 79 -14.52 10.67 -9.09
C TRP A 79 -15.48 11.20 -10.17
N THR A 80 -15.39 10.66 -11.39
CA THR A 80 -16.19 11.11 -12.55
C THR A 80 -17.55 10.42 -12.68
N GLY A 81 -17.91 9.54 -11.73
CA GLY A 81 -19.07 8.67 -11.85
C GLY A 81 -18.80 7.53 -12.84
N ASP A 82 -19.29 6.33 -12.55
CA ASP A 82 -19.37 5.28 -13.55
C ASP A 82 -20.46 5.70 -14.55
N PRO A 83 -20.14 6.07 -15.80
CA PRO A 83 -21.20 6.37 -16.76
C PRO A 83 -21.99 5.09 -17.12
N GLY A 84 -21.63 3.93 -16.56
CA GLY A 84 -22.21 2.65 -16.90
C GLY A 84 -21.69 2.19 -18.25
N ARG A 85 -21.59 0.88 -18.44
CA ARG A 85 -21.06 0.25 -19.67
C ARG A 85 -21.85 0.57 -20.95
N PHE A 86 -22.89 1.40 -20.87
CA PHE A 86 -23.78 1.75 -21.97
C PHE A 86 -23.98 3.27 -22.18
N SER A 87 -23.31 4.16 -21.44
CA SER A 87 -23.57 5.62 -21.56
C SER A 87 -23.17 6.24 -22.91
N GLY A 88 -22.34 5.58 -23.71
CA GLY A 88 -21.88 6.09 -25.01
C GLY A 88 -22.55 5.46 -26.22
N LEU A 89 -23.35 4.40 -26.01
CA LEU A 89 -24.21 3.84 -27.03
C LEU A 89 -25.59 4.41 -26.70
N GLY A 90 -26.30 5.04 -27.63
CA GLY A 90 -27.70 5.43 -27.45
C GLY A 90 -28.60 4.20 -27.29
N ALA A 91 -28.33 3.37 -26.29
CA ALA A 91 -28.99 2.15 -25.96
C ALA A 91 -30.12 2.54 -25.03
N ASP A 92 -31.30 2.74 -25.62
CA ASP A 92 -32.56 2.75 -24.92
C ASP A 92 -32.59 1.57 -23.93
N THR A 93 -32.50 1.88 -22.64
CA THR A 93 -32.63 0.89 -21.58
C THR A 93 -34.08 0.38 -21.62
N VAL A 94 -34.29 -0.80 -22.21
CA VAL A 94 -35.57 -1.49 -22.14
C VAL A 94 -35.65 -2.24 -20.82
N ASP A 95 -36.21 -1.59 -19.82
CA ASP A 95 -36.67 -2.25 -18.60
C ASP A 95 -38.13 -2.73 -18.82
N GLY A 96 -38.39 -4.01 -18.55
CA GLY A 96 -39.76 -4.56 -18.50
C GLY A 96 -40.61 -4.51 -19.77
N GLY A 97 -40.07 -4.16 -20.95
CA GLY A 97 -40.81 -4.21 -22.22
C GLY A 97 -41.82 -3.08 -22.45
N VAL A 98 -41.67 -1.93 -21.79
CA VAL A 98 -42.46 -0.73 -22.12
C VAL A 98 -41.52 0.44 -22.40
N ARG A 99 -41.58 0.95 -23.64
CA ARG A 99 -40.87 2.16 -24.07
C ARG A 99 -41.63 3.38 -23.55
N THR A 100 -41.13 4.02 -22.50
CA THR A 100 -41.64 5.34 -22.10
C THR A 100 -40.88 6.42 -22.86
N ARG A 101 -41.62 7.21 -23.66
CA ARG A 101 -41.10 8.36 -24.41
C ARG A 101 -41.52 9.65 -23.70
N ASN A 102 -40.52 10.52 -23.53
CA ASN A 102 -40.56 11.93 -23.16
C ASN A 102 -40.61 12.26 -21.66
#